data_AF-A0AAX0K5S1-F1
#
_entry.id   AF-A0AAX0K5S1-F1
#
_cell.length_a   1.000
_cell.length_b   1.000
_cell.length_c   1.000
_cell.angle_alpha   90.00
_cell.angle_beta   90.00
_cell.angle_gamma   90.00
#
_symmetry.space_group_name_H-M   'P 1'
#
loop_
_entity.id
_entity.type
_entity.pdbx_description
1 polymer ?
#
loop_
_entity_poly.entity_id
_entity_poly.type
_entity_poly.pdbx_seq_one_letter_code
_entity_poly.pdbx_strand_id
1 'polypeptide(L)'
;MDQDLKQYACDALFSMKTVSGEEGYIYCLAEHQSTENAFMAFRMLRYAVAAMQRHFEQHHELPLVIPLLFYHGERSPYPYSMNWLECFRNPELAAKIYTRPFHLVDVTVLDDDEIMQHRRMGALTLLMKHSRSRDIMLQMDRLVQLIQTSLNEELAQVLFHYLLNGSEHVTVRFLQTLAERLPQ
;
A
#
# COMPACT_ATOMS: atom_id res chain seq x y z
N MET A 1 -2.81 15.84 -6.30
CA MET A 1 -4.24 15.93 -5.95
C MET A 1 -4.32 15.85 -4.43
N ASP A 2 -4.42 16.98 -3.73
CA ASP A 2 -4.77 17.02 -2.29
C ASP A 2 -5.02 18.45 -1.75
N GLN A 3 -5.43 19.38 -2.61
CA GLN A 3 -5.76 20.74 -2.17
C GLN A 3 -7.17 20.83 -1.54
N ASP A 4 -8.04 19.84 -1.76
CA ASP A 4 -9.44 19.85 -1.31
C ASP A 4 -9.65 19.36 0.13
N LEU A 5 -8.64 18.75 0.76
CA LEU A 5 -8.78 18.25 2.14
C LEU A 5 -8.79 19.39 3.18
N LYS A 6 -8.36 20.61 2.81
CA LYS A 6 -8.16 21.73 3.73
C LYS A 6 -9.44 22.43 4.21
N GLN A 7 -10.60 22.21 3.58
CA GLN A 7 -11.69 23.19 3.70
C GLN A 7 -12.79 22.86 4.72
N TYR A 8 -12.79 21.67 5.35
CA TYR A 8 -13.91 21.26 6.22
C TYR A 8 -13.54 20.59 7.56
N ALA A 9 -12.24 20.40 7.86
CA ALA A 9 -11.82 19.87 9.15
C ALA A 9 -11.50 21.04 10.12
N CYS A 10 -12.18 21.10 11.26
CA CYS A 10 -11.64 21.85 12.39
C CYS A 10 -10.47 21.03 12.96
N ASP A 11 -9.27 21.29 12.44
CA ASP A 11 -8.01 20.70 12.88
C ASP A 11 -7.65 21.22 14.29
N ALA A 12 -8.24 20.64 15.33
CA ALA A 12 -7.80 20.88 16.69
C ALA A 12 -6.74 19.82 17.08
N LEU A 13 -5.49 20.08 16.70
CA LEU A 13 -4.35 19.28 17.15
C LEU A 13 -4.04 19.63 18.61
N PHE A 14 -4.19 18.67 19.52
CA PHE A 14 -3.77 18.81 20.92
C PHE A 14 -2.55 17.91 21.19
N SER A 15 -1.40 18.51 21.51
CA SER A 15 -0.33 17.76 22.16
C SER A 15 -0.64 17.67 23.64
N MET A 16 -0.45 16.49 24.24
CA MET A 16 -0.68 16.31 25.68
C MET A 16 0.34 15.38 26.30
N LYS A 17 0.88 15.74 27.46
CA LYS A 17 1.75 14.82 28.20
C LYS A 17 0.93 13.62 28.66
N THR A 18 1.48 12.44 28.45
CA THR A 18 0.92 11.19 29.00
C THR A 18 0.98 11.22 30.53
N VAL A 19 0.24 10.31 31.18
CA VAL A 19 0.30 10.16 32.65
C VAL A 19 1.68 9.77 33.18
N SER A 20 2.56 9.23 32.32
CA SER A 20 3.95 8.91 32.62
C SER A 20 4.92 10.09 32.42
N GLY A 21 4.44 11.25 31.96
CA GLY A 21 5.26 12.44 31.74
C GLY A 21 5.99 12.48 30.39
N GLU A 22 5.87 11.43 29.58
CA GLU A 22 6.35 11.37 28.20
C GLU A 22 5.46 12.22 27.29
N GLU A 23 6.04 12.77 26.22
CA GLU A 23 5.28 13.49 25.21
C GLU A 23 4.31 12.54 24.51
N GLY A 24 3.01 12.75 24.74
CA GLY A 24 1.94 12.12 23.99
C GLY A 24 1.38 13.11 22.98
N TYR A 25 1.01 12.62 21.81
CA TYR A 25 0.31 13.43 20.82
C TYR A 25 -1.08 12.81 20.66
N ILE A 26 -2.14 13.59 20.92
CA ILE A 26 -3.52 13.20 20.58
C ILE A 26 -4.01 14.18 19.53
N TYR A 27 -3.88 13.78 18.26
CA TYR A 27 -4.50 14.56 17.19
C TYR A 27 -5.99 14.25 17.20
N CYS A 28 -6.82 15.22 17.61
CA CYS A 28 -8.27 15.11 17.56
C CYS A 28 -8.76 15.75 16.27
N LEU A 29 -9.16 14.93 15.30
CA LEU A 29 -9.96 15.44 14.20
C LEU A 29 -11.39 15.60 14.72
N ALA A 30 -11.85 16.83 14.92
CA ALA A 30 -13.22 17.17 15.28
C ALA A 30 -13.95 17.73 14.06
N GLU A 31 -14.82 16.93 13.46
CA GLU A 31 -15.67 17.40 12.36
C GLU A 31 -17.10 17.58 12.87
N HIS A 32 -17.63 18.80 12.75
CA HIS A 32 -19.03 19.12 13.01
C HIS A 32 -19.82 19.02 11.71
N GLN A 33 -20.72 18.04 11.60
CA GLN A 33 -21.51 17.79 10.39
C GLN A 33 -23.01 17.85 10.69
N SER A 34 -23.74 18.54 9.80
CA SER A 34 -25.20 18.68 9.83
C SER A 34 -25.94 17.69 8.92
N THR A 35 -25.24 17.03 7.99
CA THR A 35 -25.79 16.03 7.07
C THR A 35 -25.06 14.70 7.22
N GLU A 36 -25.80 13.57 7.22
CA GLU A 36 -25.21 12.24 7.35
C GLU A 36 -24.45 11.78 6.09
N ASN A 37 -23.42 10.94 6.25
CA ASN A 37 -22.61 10.41 5.16
C ASN A 37 -22.21 8.95 5.45
N ALA A 38 -22.59 8.01 4.59
CA ALA A 38 -22.34 6.58 4.78
C ALA A 38 -20.86 6.18 4.82
N PHE A 39 -19.96 7.01 4.30
CA PHE A 39 -18.51 6.78 4.26
C PHE A 39 -17.74 7.68 5.22
N MET A 40 -18.41 8.27 6.21
CA MET A 40 -17.75 9.15 7.19
C MET A 40 -16.61 8.44 7.93
N ALA A 41 -16.79 7.18 8.33
CA ALA A 41 -15.73 6.41 8.98
C ALA A 41 -14.45 6.28 8.12
N PHE A 42 -14.59 6.02 6.82
CA PHE A 42 -13.46 5.98 5.89
C PHE A 42 -12.81 7.35 5.71
N ARG A 43 -13.61 8.42 5.66
CA ARG A 43 -13.10 9.80 5.58
C ARG A 43 -12.29 10.17 6.83
N MET A 44 -12.77 9.82 8.02
CA MET A 44 -12.05 10.03 9.27
C MET A 44 -10.73 9.25 9.32
N LEU A 45 -10.70 8.00 8.83
CA LEU A 45 -9.46 7.24 8.71
C LEU A 45 -8.44 7.96 7.79
N ARG A 46 -8.89 8.46 6.63
CA ARG A 46 -8.01 9.21 5.70
C ARG A 46 -7.39 10.42 6.38
N TYR A 47 -8.20 11.17 7.14
CA TYR A 47 -7.71 12.32 7.88
C TYR A 47 -6.74 11.93 9.00
N ALA A 48 -7.03 10.86 9.73
CA ALA A 48 -6.13 10.36 10.76
C ALA A 48 -4.76 9.98 10.18
N VAL A 49 -4.74 9.25 9.07
CA VAL A 49 -3.51 8.88 8.34
C VAL A 49 -2.78 10.12 7.80
N ALA A 50 -3.50 11.11 7.26
CA ALA A 50 -2.90 12.35 6.79
C ALA A 50 -2.23 13.15 7.93
N ALA A 51 -2.87 13.20 9.11
CA ALA A 51 -2.29 13.81 10.30
C ALA A 51 -1.04 13.05 10.79
N MET A 52 -1.08 11.71 10.81
CA MET A 52 0.08 10.87 11.12
C MET A 52 1.24 11.14 10.16
N GLN A 53 0.97 11.17 8.86
CA GLN A 53 1.96 11.41 7.81
C GLN A 53 2.64 12.78 7.99
N ARG A 54 1.85 13.84 8.21
CA ARG A 54 2.37 15.19 8.42
C ARG A 54 3.28 15.29 9.66
N HIS A 55 2.94 14.60 10.74
CA HIS A 55 3.78 14.56 11.94
C HIS A 55 5.06 13.76 11.68
N PHE A 56 4.95 12.60 11.02
CA PHE A 56 6.10 11.77 10.65
C PHE A 56 7.13 12.53 9.80
N GLU A 57 6.68 13.36 8.84
CA GLU A 57 7.57 14.18 8.01
C GLU A 57 8.41 15.20 8.81
N GLN A 58 7.94 15.61 9.99
CA GLN A 58 8.62 16.61 10.83
C GLN A 58 9.43 15.97 11.95
N HIS A 59 8.93 14.86 12.51
CA HIS A 59 9.45 14.28 13.75
C HIS A 59 10.03 12.87 13.57
N HIS A 60 9.84 12.23 12.41
CA HIS A 60 10.25 10.85 12.13
C HIS A 60 9.67 9.82 13.12
N GLU A 61 8.54 10.15 13.72
CA GLU A 61 7.79 9.29 14.65
C GLU A 61 6.30 9.35 14.28
N LEU A 62 5.52 8.31 14.59
CA LEU A 62 4.08 8.30 14.35
C LEU A 62 3.32 8.73 15.61
N PRO A 63 2.42 9.73 15.53
CA PRO A 63 1.59 10.12 16.67
C PRO A 63 0.35 9.22 16.79
N LEU A 64 -0.21 9.12 17.99
CA LEU A 64 -1.55 8.56 18.15
C LEU A 64 -2.59 9.60 17.70
N VAL A 65 -3.46 9.22 16.76
CA VAL A 65 -4.52 10.10 16.25
C VAL A 65 -5.86 9.48 16.60
N ILE A 66 -6.67 10.21 17.36
CA ILE A 66 -7.99 9.75 17.80
C ILE A 66 -9.05 10.53 17.01
N PRO A 67 -9.66 9.90 15.98
CA PRO A 67 -10.73 10.54 15.22
C PRO A 67 -11.99 10.66 16.08
N LEU A 68 -12.57 11.86 16.18
CA LEU A 68 -13.82 12.12 16.93
C LEU A 68 -14.85 12.85 16.07
N LEU A 69 -16.01 12.23 15.84
CA LEU A 69 -17.09 12.85 15.07
C LEU A 69 -18.08 13.53 16.02
N PHE A 70 -18.30 14.84 15.83
CA PHE A 70 -19.38 15.57 16.49
C PHE A 70 -20.55 15.71 15.51
N TYR A 71 -21.58 14.88 15.68
CA TYR A 71 -22.75 14.88 14.80
C TYR A 71 -23.93 15.64 15.40
N HIS A 72 -24.47 16.61 14.64
CA HIS A 72 -25.70 17.32 14.97
C HIS A 72 -26.51 17.56 13.69
N GLY A 73 -27.18 16.51 13.21
CA GLY A 73 -28.05 16.58 12.04
C GLY A 73 -29.50 16.25 12.35
N GLU A 74 -30.38 16.47 11.37
CA GLU A 74 -31.82 16.23 11.49
C GLU A 74 -32.17 14.76 11.75
N ARG A 75 -31.37 13.83 11.18
CA ARG A 75 -31.55 12.39 11.33
C ARG A 75 -30.79 11.86 12.54
N SER A 76 -31.50 11.59 13.63
CA SER A 76 -30.92 11.10 14.89
C SER A 76 -31.55 9.76 15.34
N PRO A 77 -30.77 8.81 15.89
CA PRO A 77 -29.31 8.84 16.05
C PRO A 77 -28.57 8.75 14.71
N TYR A 78 -27.27 9.05 14.71
CA TYR A 78 -26.44 8.94 13.50
C TYR A 78 -26.60 7.55 12.87
N PRO A 79 -26.99 7.44 11.59
CA PRO A 79 -27.52 6.19 11.04
C PRO A 79 -26.46 5.23 10.47
N TYR A 80 -25.18 5.62 10.45
CA TYR A 80 -24.11 4.85 9.82
C TYR A 80 -23.05 4.40 10.82
N SER A 81 -22.34 3.34 10.48
CA SER A 81 -21.26 2.80 11.30
C SER A 81 -20.05 3.72 11.33
N MET A 82 -19.42 3.83 12.51
CA MET A 82 -18.12 4.48 12.69
C MET A 82 -16.94 3.51 12.56
N ASN A 83 -17.21 2.23 12.30
CA ASN A 83 -16.20 1.25 11.94
C ASN A 83 -15.95 1.31 10.43
N TRP A 84 -14.82 1.87 10.02
CA TRP A 84 -14.48 2.04 8.59
C TRP A 84 -14.40 0.72 7.82
N LEU A 85 -14.17 -0.41 8.48
CA LEU A 85 -14.17 -1.73 7.84
C LEU A 85 -15.56 -2.13 7.33
N GLU A 86 -16.63 -1.58 7.90
CA GLU A 86 -17.99 -1.81 7.43
C GLU A 86 -18.32 -1.05 6.15
N CYS A 87 -17.43 -0.17 5.69
CA CYS A 87 -17.56 0.46 4.36
C CYS A 87 -17.22 -0.51 3.20
N PHE A 88 -16.58 -1.66 3.47
CA PHE A 88 -16.28 -2.66 2.44
C PHE A 88 -17.50 -3.54 2.15
N ARG A 89 -17.58 -4.05 0.91
CA ARG A 89 -18.59 -5.06 0.54
C ARG A 89 -18.51 -6.33 1.40
N ASN A 90 -17.31 -6.69 1.88
CA ASN A 90 -17.08 -7.80 2.81
C ASN A 90 -16.23 -7.34 4.01
N PRO A 91 -16.86 -6.88 5.11
CA PRO A 91 -16.16 -6.36 6.28
C PRO A 91 -15.27 -7.40 6.98
N GLU A 92 -15.68 -8.67 7.02
CA GLU A 92 -14.89 -9.75 7.64
C GLU A 92 -13.57 -9.99 6.91
N LEU A 93 -13.61 -9.95 5.57
CA LEU A 93 -12.40 -10.07 4.75
C LEU A 93 -11.51 -8.84 4.92
N ALA A 94 -12.09 -7.63 4.95
CA ALA A 94 -11.34 -6.40 5.20
C ALA A 94 -10.62 -6.44 6.55
N ALA A 95 -11.30 -6.89 7.61
CA ALA A 95 -10.70 -7.05 8.94
C ALA A 95 -9.47 -7.99 8.90
N LYS A 96 -9.56 -9.13 8.20
CA LYS A 96 -8.43 -10.07 8.07
C LYS A 96 -7.19 -9.45 7.41
N ILE A 97 -7.37 -8.44 6.56
CA ILE A 97 -6.30 -7.77 5.81
C ILE A 97 -5.73 -6.59 6.62
N TYR A 98 -6.59 -5.76 7.21
CA TYR A 98 -6.19 -4.46 7.75
C TYR A 98 -5.96 -4.41 9.27
N THR A 99 -6.28 -5.47 10.02
CA THR A 99 -6.04 -5.54 11.48
C THR A 99 -4.95 -6.55 11.87
N ARG A 100 -4.29 -7.15 10.89
CA ARG A 100 -3.17 -8.08 11.08
C ARG A 100 -1.88 -7.45 10.52
N PRO A 101 -0.70 -7.93 10.94
CA PRO A 101 0.54 -7.56 10.28
C PRO A 101 0.42 -7.77 8.77
N PHE A 102 0.94 -6.82 7.99
CA PHE A 102 0.97 -6.97 6.55
C PHE A 102 1.76 -8.22 6.16
N HIS A 103 1.26 -8.94 5.18
CA HIS A 103 1.94 -10.12 4.67
C HIS A 103 3.21 -9.68 3.93
N LEU A 104 4.37 -10.01 4.49
CA LEU A 104 5.65 -9.83 3.83
C LEU A 104 5.98 -11.09 3.03
N VAL A 105 6.12 -10.94 1.72
CA VAL A 105 6.71 -11.97 0.86
C VAL A 105 8.20 -11.63 0.70
N ASP A 106 9.05 -12.29 1.49
CA ASP A 106 10.48 -12.12 1.39
C ASP A 106 11.04 -12.96 0.22
N VAL A 107 11.19 -12.31 -0.92
CA VAL A 107 11.69 -12.93 -2.15
C VAL A 107 13.16 -13.32 -2.05
N THR A 108 13.92 -12.77 -1.11
CA THR A 108 15.36 -13.04 -0.99
C THR A 108 15.66 -14.46 -0.52
N VAL A 109 14.78 -15.03 0.30
CA VAL A 109 14.93 -16.36 0.90
C VAL A 109 14.24 -17.47 0.11
N LEU A 110 13.40 -17.13 -0.87
CA LEU A 110 12.73 -18.13 -1.72
C LEU A 110 13.75 -18.87 -2.58
N ASP A 111 13.61 -20.18 -2.75
CA ASP A 111 14.43 -20.91 -3.72
C ASP A 111 14.05 -20.51 -5.15
N ASP A 112 15.02 -20.46 -6.07
CA ASP A 112 14.70 -20.21 -7.48
C ASP A 112 13.81 -21.32 -8.05
N ASP A 113 13.99 -22.57 -7.64
CA ASP A 113 13.18 -23.70 -8.11
C ASP A 113 11.75 -23.64 -7.55
N GLU A 114 11.55 -23.06 -6.37
CA GLU A 114 10.22 -22.73 -5.84
C GLU A 114 9.58 -21.61 -6.68
N ILE A 115 10.34 -20.57 -7.04
CA ILE A 115 9.88 -19.49 -7.92
C ILE A 115 9.47 -20.03 -9.29
N MET A 116 10.15 -21.04 -9.82
CA MET A 116 9.79 -21.69 -11.09
C MET A 116 8.41 -22.35 -11.07
N GLN A 117 7.88 -22.69 -9.90
CA GLN A 117 6.53 -23.25 -9.73
C GLN A 117 5.45 -22.15 -9.64
N HIS A 118 5.83 -20.90 -9.45
CA HIS A 118 4.90 -19.78 -9.41
C HIS A 118 4.36 -19.50 -10.81
N ARG A 119 3.04 -19.65 -11.00
CA ARG A 119 2.37 -19.50 -12.31
C ARG A 119 2.63 -18.13 -12.96
N ARG A 120 1.80 -17.12 -12.66
CA ARG A 120 1.84 -15.81 -13.32
C ARG A 120 2.88 -14.86 -12.74
N MET A 121 3.32 -15.12 -11.51
CA MET A 121 4.22 -14.22 -10.79
C MET A 121 5.68 -14.65 -10.86
N GLY A 122 5.99 -15.86 -11.34
CA GLY A 122 7.35 -16.39 -11.28
C GLY A 122 8.37 -15.50 -11.98
N ALA A 123 8.06 -15.01 -13.20
CA ALA A 123 8.98 -14.12 -13.93
C ALA A 123 9.26 -12.83 -13.16
N LEU A 124 8.22 -12.17 -12.63
CA LEU A 124 8.39 -10.93 -11.86
C LEU A 124 9.13 -11.18 -10.56
N THR A 125 8.80 -12.26 -9.84
CA THR A 125 9.48 -12.65 -8.60
C THR A 125 10.96 -12.95 -8.84
N LEU A 126 11.30 -13.69 -9.90
CA LEU A 126 12.68 -13.99 -10.26
C LEU A 126 13.46 -12.72 -10.62
N LEU A 127 12.84 -11.82 -11.39
CA LEU A 127 13.42 -10.51 -11.70
C LEU A 127 13.63 -9.68 -10.44
N MET A 128 12.66 -9.65 -9.53
CA MET A 128 12.78 -8.91 -8.26
C MET A 128 13.92 -9.45 -7.40
N LYS A 129 14.04 -10.78 -7.28
CA LYS A 129 15.10 -11.46 -6.52
C LYS A 129 16.48 -11.09 -7.03
N HIS A 130 16.66 -11.11 -8.35
CA HIS A 130 17.96 -10.94 -9.00
C HIS A 130 18.20 -9.52 -9.56
N SER A 131 17.28 -8.58 -9.33
CA SER A 131 17.33 -7.19 -9.84
C SER A 131 18.60 -6.43 -9.49
N ARG A 132 19.16 -6.71 -8.31
CA ARG A 132 20.39 -6.11 -7.78
C ARG A 132 21.61 -7.03 -7.88
N SER A 133 21.45 -8.21 -8.47
CA SER A 133 22.56 -9.13 -8.73
C SER A 133 23.11 -8.92 -10.13
N ARG A 134 24.44 -8.93 -10.28
CA ARG A 134 25.09 -8.95 -11.60
C ARG A 134 24.79 -10.24 -12.39
N ASP A 135 24.23 -11.24 -11.70
CA ASP A 135 23.99 -12.58 -12.22
C ASP A 135 22.60 -12.76 -12.85
N ILE A 136 21.84 -11.69 -13.08
CA ILE A 136 20.53 -11.79 -13.74
C ILE A 136 20.62 -12.44 -15.14
N MET A 137 21.75 -12.28 -15.83
CA MET A 137 22.04 -12.99 -17.09
C MET A 137 22.11 -14.51 -16.92
N LEU A 138 22.54 -15.02 -15.76
CA LEU A 138 22.56 -16.47 -15.48
C LEU A 138 21.15 -17.05 -15.33
N GLN A 139 20.16 -16.20 -15.02
CA GLN A 139 18.77 -16.60 -14.88
C GLN A 139 17.96 -16.46 -16.18
N MET A 140 18.63 -16.14 -17.31
CA MET A 140 17.97 -15.90 -18.60
C MET A 140 17.08 -17.07 -19.04
N ASP A 141 17.57 -18.31 -18.91
CA ASP A 141 16.80 -19.48 -19.36
C ASP A 141 15.54 -19.69 -18.53
N ARG A 142 15.66 -19.57 -17.19
CA ARG A 142 14.54 -19.63 -16.26
C ARG A 142 13.53 -18.51 -16.52
N LEU A 143 14.01 -17.30 -16.78
CA LEU A 143 13.16 -16.15 -17.08
C LEU A 143 12.37 -16.34 -18.38
N VAL A 144 13.04 -16.78 -19.45
CA VAL A 144 12.39 -17.08 -20.74
C VAL A 144 11.30 -18.14 -20.56
N GLN A 145 11.60 -19.22 -19.84
CA GLN A 145 10.64 -20.28 -19.55
C GLN A 145 9.40 -19.75 -18.81
N LEU A 146 9.61 -18.96 -17.74
CA LEU A 146 8.52 -18.39 -16.95
C LEU A 146 7.66 -17.43 -17.76
N ILE A 147 8.29 -16.59 -18.59
CA ILE A 147 7.58 -15.68 -19.49
C ILE A 147 6.74 -16.49 -20.48
N GLN A 148 7.33 -17.44 -21.21
CA GLN A 148 6.60 -18.26 -22.18
C GLN A 148 5.41 -19.01 -21.57
N THR A 149 5.52 -19.45 -20.33
CA THR A 149 4.47 -20.25 -19.67
C THR A 149 3.30 -19.41 -19.15
N SER A 150 3.52 -18.11 -18.92
CA SER A 150 2.60 -17.32 -18.10
C SER A 150 2.33 -15.89 -18.58
N LEU A 151 2.96 -15.46 -19.67
CA LEU A 151 2.82 -14.11 -20.20
C LEU A 151 1.39 -13.86 -20.70
N ASN A 152 0.80 -12.79 -20.21
CA ASN A 152 -0.32 -12.10 -20.83
C ASN A 152 0.06 -10.62 -21.01
N GLU A 153 -0.78 -9.85 -21.70
CA GLU A 153 -0.48 -8.46 -22.03
C GLU A 153 -0.25 -7.58 -20.79
N GLU A 154 -1.06 -7.75 -19.74
CA GLU A 154 -0.93 -7.02 -18.47
C GLU A 154 0.40 -7.35 -17.75
N LEU A 155 0.75 -8.63 -17.64
CA LEU A 155 1.99 -9.06 -17.02
C LEU A 155 3.20 -8.62 -17.85
N ALA A 156 3.09 -8.61 -19.18
CA ALA A 156 4.14 -8.10 -20.05
C ALA A 156 4.42 -6.63 -19.73
N GLN A 157 3.38 -5.80 -19.61
CA GLN A 157 3.55 -4.38 -19.25
C GLN A 157 4.23 -4.20 -17.88
N VAL A 158 3.82 -4.97 -16.87
CA VAL A 158 4.44 -4.90 -15.54
C VAL A 158 5.91 -5.35 -15.59
N LEU A 159 6.20 -6.44 -16.28
CA LEU A 159 7.57 -6.96 -16.44
C LEU A 159 8.46 -5.96 -17.18
N PHE A 160 7.99 -5.37 -18.29
CA PHE A 160 8.74 -4.36 -19.03
C PHE A 160 8.96 -3.09 -18.20
N HIS A 161 7.93 -2.62 -17.51
CA HIS A 161 8.07 -1.46 -16.63
C HIS A 161 9.10 -1.72 -15.53
N TYR A 162 9.09 -2.92 -14.94
CA TYR A 162 10.06 -3.32 -13.93
C TYR A 162 11.49 -3.43 -14.50
N LEU A 163 11.66 -4.03 -15.67
CA LEU A 163 12.97 -4.17 -16.33
C LEU A 163 13.60 -2.82 -16.69
N LEU A 164 12.79 -1.85 -17.14
CA LEU A 164 13.27 -0.54 -17.58
C LEU A 164 13.55 0.42 -16.42
N ASN A 165 12.75 0.37 -15.34
CA ASN A 165 12.80 1.36 -14.27
C ASN A 165 13.30 0.81 -12.93
N GLY A 166 13.27 -0.51 -12.73
CA GLY A 166 13.47 -1.15 -11.42
C GLY A 166 14.76 -1.96 -11.28
N SER A 167 15.55 -2.12 -12.34
CA SER A 167 16.76 -2.96 -12.33
C SER A 167 18.01 -2.16 -12.68
N GLU A 168 19.01 -2.19 -11.79
CA GLU A 168 20.31 -1.54 -12.00
C GLU A 168 21.24 -2.34 -12.93
N HIS A 169 20.93 -3.61 -13.18
CA HIS A 169 21.81 -4.54 -13.91
C HIS A 169 21.18 -5.13 -15.18
N VAL A 170 19.95 -4.73 -15.52
CA VAL A 170 19.37 -4.98 -16.83
C VAL A 170 20.05 -4.07 -17.85
N THR A 171 20.82 -4.67 -18.74
CA THR A 171 21.54 -3.98 -19.81
C THR A 171 20.77 -4.06 -21.13
N VAL A 172 21.11 -3.20 -22.10
CA VAL A 172 20.59 -3.33 -23.48
C VAL A 172 20.84 -4.73 -24.04
N ARG A 173 22.03 -5.31 -23.75
CA ARG A 173 22.37 -6.68 -24.15
C ARG A 173 21.42 -7.71 -23.53
N PHE A 174 21.09 -7.57 -22.24
CA PHE A 174 20.10 -8.42 -21.58
C PHE A 174 18.75 -8.36 -22.29
N LEU A 175 18.25 -7.15 -22.58
CA LEU A 175 16.97 -6.95 -23.26
C LEU A 175 16.96 -7.53 -24.68
N GLN A 176 18.05 -7.35 -25.43
CA GLN A 176 18.21 -7.94 -26.76
C GLN A 176 18.22 -9.47 -26.70
N THR A 177 19.00 -10.06 -25.80
CA THR A 177 19.05 -11.52 -25.61
C THR A 177 17.68 -12.07 -25.19
N LEU A 178 16.95 -11.35 -24.34
CA LEU A 178 15.60 -11.74 -23.95
C LEU A 178 14.64 -11.68 -25.15
N ALA A 179 14.65 -10.60 -25.93
CA ALA A 179 13.80 -10.44 -27.10
C ALA A 179 14.08 -11.49 -28.20
N GLU A 180 15.34 -11.86 -28.41
CA GLU A 180 15.73 -12.90 -29.37
C GLU A 180 15.25 -14.31 -28.98
N ARG A 181 15.06 -14.56 -27.68
CA ARG A 181 14.69 -15.88 -27.14
C ARG A 181 13.20 -16.05 -26.86
N LEU A 182 12.44 -14.94 -26.83
CA LEU A 182 10.99 -15.01 -26.71
C LEU A 182 10.37 -15.28 -28.09
N PRO A 183 9.33 -16.12 -28.18
CA PRO A 183 8.63 -16.36 -29.43
C PRO A 183 7.91 -15.07 -29.89
N GLN A 184 7.81 -14.87 -31.21
CA GLN A 184 7.06 -13.76 -31.80
C GLN A 184 5.55 -13.90 -31.58
#